data_AF-A0A822CT91-F1
#
_entry.id   AF-A0A822CT91-F1
#
_cell.length_a   1.000
_cell.length_b   1.000
_cell.length_c   1.000
_cell.angle_alpha   90.00
_cell.angle_beta   90.00
_cell.angle_gamma   90.00
#
_symmetry.space_group_name_H-M   'P 1'
#
loop_
_entity.id
_entity.type
_entity.pdbx_description
1 polymer ?
#
loop_
_entity_poly.entity_id
_entity_poly.type
_entity_poly.pdbx_seq_one_letter_code
_entity_poly.pdbx_strand_id
1 'polypeptide(L)'
;MTFLITLVFATLDFLSPDKPGGLLTCLILCYVILGIPAGYTSARLYKMFGGTNWKKIALTTAVTCPSLIFLMLFFLNLLLWASVSSATIPRTTCSALLALWFCISTPWVFIGAYLGFKRSVYKNPVPINQIPRQIPEQPFHTKTLLSMLTSGILPFGCIFTQLSFIFNSIWAHQYYHYFGFLLVVYIIFIITCSETTISLCYFHLCTDEGA
;
A
#
# COMPACT_ATOMS: atom_id res chain seq x y z
N MET A 1 2.44 5.58 -2.75
CA MET A 1 2.00 6.90 -3.26
C MET A 1 1.43 7.79 -2.15
N THR A 2 0.44 7.34 -1.37
CA THR A 2 -0.12 8.13 -0.24
C THR A 2 0.96 8.54 0.77
N PHE A 3 1.76 7.60 1.27
CA PHE A 3 2.85 7.89 2.20
C PHE A 3 3.88 8.87 1.62
N LEU A 4 4.24 8.74 0.34
CA LEU A 4 5.15 9.68 -0.34
C LEU A 4 4.62 11.11 -0.27
N ILE A 5 3.35 11.29 -0.65
CA ILE A 5 2.71 12.60 -0.70
C ILE A 5 2.59 13.20 0.70
N THR A 6 2.20 12.40 1.70
CA THR A 6 2.13 12.85 3.09
C THR A 6 3.51 13.22 3.64
N LEU A 7 4.57 12.48 3.31
CA LEU A 7 5.93 12.81 3.71
C LEU A 7 6.41 14.11 3.06
N VAL A 8 6.14 14.33 1.76
CA VAL A 8 6.47 15.59 1.09
C VAL A 8 5.76 16.76 1.78
N PHE A 9 4.46 16.65 2.06
CA PHE A 9 3.72 17.68 2.79
C PHE A 9 4.23 17.90 4.21
N ALA A 10 4.68 16.83 4.89
CA ALA A 10 5.28 16.93 6.21
C ALA A 10 6.65 17.63 6.18
N THR A 11 7.46 17.43 5.12
CA THR A 11 8.78 18.07 4.98
C THR A 11 8.71 19.54 4.54
N LEU A 12 7.64 19.97 3.87
CA LEU A 12 7.46 21.35 3.41
C LEU A 12 6.94 22.29 4.51
N ASP A 13 6.99 21.88 5.79
CA ASP A 13 6.60 22.66 6.99
C ASP A 13 5.14 23.17 7.00
N PHE A 14 4.31 22.78 6.04
CA PHE A 14 2.86 23.00 6.09
C PHE A 14 2.18 22.28 7.27
N LEU A 15 2.93 21.39 7.92
CA LEU A 15 2.56 20.63 9.10
C LEU A 15 3.63 20.76 10.19
N SER A 16 3.95 21.99 10.61
CA SER A 16 4.71 22.20 11.84
C SER A 16 4.04 21.46 13.01
N PRO A 17 4.81 20.92 13.98
CA PRO A 17 4.30 20.19 15.16
C PRO A 17 3.33 20.98 16.06
N ASP A 18 3.09 22.25 15.74
CA ASP A 18 2.21 23.18 16.45
C ASP A 18 0.70 22.96 16.21
N LYS A 19 0.31 22.04 15.31
CA LYS A 19 -1.11 21.66 15.08
C LYS A 19 -1.35 20.17 15.33
N PRO A 20 -1.72 19.76 16.55
CA PRO A 20 -2.04 18.35 16.84
C PRO A 20 -3.20 17.89 15.94
N GLY A 21 -2.94 16.91 15.07
CA GLY A 21 -3.95 16.29 14.19
C GLY A 21 -3.94 16.75 12.72
N GLY A 22 -3.15 17.75 12.35
CA GLY A 22 -3.03 18.20 10.95
C GLY A 22 -2.50 17.09 10.03
N LEU A 23 -1.53 16.30 10.51
CA LEU A 23 -0.88 15.22 9.75
C LEU A 23 -1.82 14.06 9.49
N LEU A 24 -2.56 13.67 10.52
CA LEU A 24 -3.56 12.63 10.42
C LEU A 24 -4.69 13.04 9.46
N THR A 25 -5.16 14.28 9.53
CA THR A 25 -6.21 14.79 8.64
C THR A 25 -5.72 14.87 7.18
N CYS A 26 -4.51 15.38 6.95
CA CYS A 26 -3.88 15.41 5.63
C CYS A 26 -3.73 13.99 5.05
N LEU A 27 -3.25 13.04 5.85
CA LEU A 27 -3.12 11.65 5.44
C LEU A 27 -4.46 11.05 5.02
N ILE A 28 -5.53 11.27 5.79
CA ILE A 28 -6.88 10.78 5.46
C ILE A 28 -7.38 11.42 4.16
N LEU A 29 -7.22 12.73 3.98
CA LEU A 29 -7.64 13.42 2.76
C LEU A 29 -6.86 12.94 1.53
N CYS A 30 -5.53 12.85 1.64
CA CYS A 30 -4.69 12.28 0.59
C CYS A 30 -5.11 10.85 0.26
N TYR A 31 -5.40 10.04 1.27
CA TYR A 31 -5.88 8.67 1.07
C TYR A 31 -7.18 8.61 0.26
N VAL A 32 -8.17 9.45 0.60
CA VAL A 32 -9.45 9.51 -0.12
C VAL A 32 -9.25 9.95 -1.57
N ILE A 33 -8.51 11.04 -1.81
CA ILE A 33 -8.29 11.57 -3.15
C ILE A 33 -7.55 10.57 -4.04
N LEU A 34 -6.57 9.85 -3.47
CA LEU A 34 -5.81 8.82 -4.16
C LEU A 34 -6.62 7.52 -4.41
N GLY A 35 -7.89 7.46 -4.00
CA GLY A 35 -8.80 6.38 -4.35
C GLY A 35 -9.02 6.22 -5.86
N ILE A 36 -9.11 7.32 -6.63
CA ILE A 36 -9.26 7.27 -8.10
C ILE A 36 -8.05 6.59 -8.76
N PRO A 37 -6.80 7.05 -8.55
CA PRO A 37 -5.65 6.43 -9.19
C PRO A 37 -5.48 4.96 -8.76
N ALA A 38 -5.81 4.62 -7.50
CA ALA A 38 -5.79 3.24 -7.03
C ALA A 38 -6.81 2.34 -7.77
N GLY A 39 -8.05 2.81 -7.95
CA GLY A 39 -9.06 2.12 -8.75
C GLY A 39 -8.66 2.01 -10.22
N TYR A 40 -8.06 3.06 -10.77
CA TYR A 40 -7.63 3.11 -12.17
C TYR A 40 -6.54 2.10 -12.49
N THR A 41 -5.46 2.06 -11.69
CA THR A 41 -4.32 1.15 -11.93
C THR A 41 -4.72 -0.30 -11.71
N SER A 42 -5.51 -0.59 -10.67
CA SER A 42 -6.00 -1.95 -10.40
C SER A 42 -6.89 -2.49 -11.52
N ALA A 43 -7.87 -1.71 -11.99
CA ALA A 43 -8.74 -2.12 -13.09
C ALA A 43 -7.98 -2.29 -14.41
N ARG A 44 -6.98 -1.45 -14.69
CA ARG A 44 -6.11 -1.57 -15.87
C ARG A 44 -5.29 -2.85 -15.82
N LEU A 45 -4.65 -3.14 -14.68
CA LEU A 45 -3.86 -4.34 -14.48
C LEU A 45 -4.72 -5.60 -14.60
N TYR A 46 -5.91 -5.61 -13.99
CA TYR A 46 -6.85 -6.73 -14.09
C TYR A 46 -7.30 -6.99 -15.53
N LYS A 47 -7.52 -5.92 -16.32
CA LYS A 47 -7.85 -6.03 -17.74
C LYS A 47 -6.69 -6.57 -18.58
N MET A 48 -5.43 -6.26 -18.22
CA MET A 48 -4.26 -6.83 -18.90
C MET A 48 -4.16 -8.35 -18.72
N PHE A 49 -4.59 -8.87 -17.58
CA PHE A 49 -4.66 -10.31 -17.30
C PHE A 49 -5.93 -11.00 -17.86
N GLY A 50 -6.72 -10.32 -18.71
CA GLY A 50 -7.93 -10.89 -19.31
C GLY A 50 -9.17 -10.91 -18.42
N GLY A 51 -9.12 -10.21 -17.27
CA GLY A 51 -10.26 -10.12 -16.35
C GLY A 51 -11.41 -9.26 -16.90
N THR A 52 -12.64 -9.78 -16.86
CA THR A 52 -13.86 -9.09 -17.35
C THR A 52 -14.65 -8.41 -16.23
N ASN A 53 -14.54 -8.91 -14.99
CA ASN A 53 -15.34 -8.50 -13.84
C ASN A 53 -14.78 -7.26 -13.11
N TRP A 54 -14.87 -6.09 -13.74
CA TRP A 54 -14.33 -4.84 -13.19
C TRP A 54 -14.96 -4.40 -11.84
N LYS A 55 -16.22 -4.77 -11.58
CA LYS A 55 -16.90 -4.46 -10.32
C LYS A 55 -16.29 -5.20 -9.12
N LYS A 56 -15.91 -6.47 -9.33
CA LYS A 56 -15.32 -7.31 -8.26
C LYS A 56 -13.94 -6.79 -7.88
N ILE A 57 -13.10 -6.46 -8.86
CA ILE A 57 -11.78 -5.87 -8.59
C ILE A 57 -11.90 -4.51 -7.91
N ALA A 58 -12.83 -3.65 -8.35
CA ALA A 58 -13.06 -2.35 -7.70
C ALA A 58 -13.47 -2.51 -6.23
N LEU A 59 -14.37 -3.45 -5.92
CA LEU A 59 -14.80 -3.75 -4.56
C LEU A 59 -13.64 -4.29 -3.72
N THR A 60 -12.89 -5.26 -4.24
CA THR A 60 -11.72 -5.81 -3.54
C THR A 60 -10.69 -4.72 -3.25
N THR A 61 -10.36 -3.87 -4.21
CA THR A 61 -9.41 -2.76 -4.02
C THR A 61 -9.89 -1.74 -2.99
N ALA A 62 -11.19 -1.43 -2.98
CA ALA A 62 -11.77 -0.49 -2.02
C ALA A 62 -11.83 -1.05 -0.58
N VAL A 63 -11.95 -2.38 -0.43
CA VAL A 63 -12.22 -3.00 0.87
C VAL A 63 -10.98 -3.58 1.53
N THR A 64 -10.06 -4.23 0.80
CA THR A 64 -8.97 -5.01 1.39
C THR A 64 -8.10 -4.21 2.36
N CYS A 65 -7.58 -3.06 1.96
CA CYS A 65 -6.68 -2.29 2.83
C CYS A 65 -7.43 -1.61 4.01
N PRO A 66 -8.54 -0.89 3.81
CA PRO A 66 -9.26 -0.26 4.92
C PRO A 66 -9.86 -1.27 5.89
N SER A 67 -10.35 -2.41 5.41
CA SER A 67 -10.95 -3.42 6.29
C SER A 67 -9.94 -4.02 7.25
N LEU A 68 -8.70 -4.28 6.79
CA LEU A 68 -7.62 -4.77 7.66
C LEU A 68 -7.26 -3.75 8.75
N ILE A 69 -7.13 -2.47 8.39
CA ILE A 69 -6.83 -1.40 9.34
C ILE A 69 -7.99 -1.23 10.33
N PHE A 70 -9.23 -1.22 9.82
CA PHE A 70 -10.42 -1.09 10.65
C PHE A 70 -10.58 -2.26 11.61
N LEU A 71 -10.30 -3.50 11.17
CA LEU A 71 -10.33 -4.69 12.02
C LEU A 71 -9.32 -4.59 13.16
N MET A 72 -8.08 -4.17 12.86
CA MET A 72 -7.03 -3.97 13.86
C MET A 72 -7.42 -2.88 14.86
N LEU A 73 -7.90 -1.72 14.37
CA LEU A 73 -8.38 -0.63 15.21
C LEU A 73 -9.57 -1.06 16.07
N PHE A 74 -10.52 -1.79 15.50
CA PHE A 74 -11.70 -2.27 16.20
C PHE A 74 -11.31 -3.25 17.31
N PHE A 75 -10.41 -4.20 17.03
CA PHE A 75 -9.92 -5.15 18.04
C PHE A 75 -9.19 -4.43 19.19
N LEU A 76 -8.29 -3.50 18.88
CA LEU A 76 -7.63 -2.69 19.91
C LEU A 76 -8.62 -1.84 20.70
N ASN A 77 -9.61 -1.25 20.03
CA ASN A 77 -10.63 -0.42 20.68
C ASN A 77 -11.56 -1.25 21.58
N LEU A 78 -11.84 -2.51 21.22
CA LEU A 78 -12.57 -3.45 22.09
C LEU A 78 -11.80 -3.74 23.39
N LEU A 79 -10.48 -3.95 23.31
CA LEU A 79 -9.64 -4.16 24.49
C LEU A 79 -9.60 -2.92 25.40
N LEU A 80 -9.49 -1.73 24.82
CA LEU A 80 -9.51 -0.46 25.56
C LEU A 80 -10.85 -0.22 26.25
N TRP A 81 -11.95 -0.61 25.59
CA TRP A 81 -13.29 -0.53 26.16
C TRP A 81 -13.47 -1.48 27.34
N ALA A 82 -12.96 -2.71 27.25
CA ALA A 82 -12.97 -3.67 28.35
C ALA A 82 -12.17 -3.15 29.58
N SER A 83 -11.08 -2.44 29.35
CA SER A 83 -10.23 -1.84 30.40
C SER A 83 -10.74 -0.50 30.92
N VAL A 84 -11.92 -0.02 30.48
CA VAL A 84 -12.50 1.31 30.82
C VAL A 84 -11.46 2.43 30.68
N SER A 85 -10.63 2.34 29.64
CA SER A 85 -9.52 3.27 29.43
C SER A 85 -9.98 4.55 28.72
N SER A 86 -9.48 5.70 29.18
CA SER A 86 -9.73 7.01 28.56
C SER A 86 -9.13 7.17 27.16
N ALA A 87 -8.26 6.23 26.73
CA ALA A 87 -7.69 6.20 25.37
C ALA A 87 -8.62 5.56 24.32
N THR A 88 -9.85 5.20 24.70
CA THR A 88 -10.84 4.63 23.80
C THR A 88 -11.22 5.63 22.71
N ILE A 89 -11.20 5.21 21.45
CA ILE A 89 -11.64 6.06 20.33
C ILE A 89 -13.14 6.32 20.50
N PRO A 90 -13.59 7.59 20.51
CA PRO A 90 -15.00 7.91 20.64
C PRO A 90 -15.83 7.20 19.56
N ARG A 91 -17.00 6.67 19.95
CA ARG A 91 -17.92 5.99 19.02
C ARG A 91 -18.27 6.84 17.79
N THR A 92 -18.31 8.17 17.97
CA THR A 92 -18.52 9.16 16.91
C THR A 92 -17.40 9.13 15.86
N THR A 93 -16.13 9.10 16.28
CA THR A 93 -14.98 9.04 15.38
C THR A 93 -14.93 7.72 14.61
N CYS A 94 -15.22 6.59 15.26
CA CYS A 94 -15.33 5.30 14.58
C CYS A 94 -16.42 5.32 13.50
N SER A 95 -17.60 5.86 13.82
CA SER A 95 -18.70 5.99 12.84
C SER A 95 -18.35 6.96 11.70
N ALA A 96 -17.64 8.07 11.97
CA ALA A 96 -17.22 9.03 10.96
C ALA A 96 -16.20 8.41 9.99
N LEU A 97 -15.25 7.61 10.48
CA LEU A 97 -14.28 6.90 9.64
C LEU A 97 -14.98 5.86 8.74
N LEU A 98 -15.95 5.12 9.27
CA LEU A 98 -16.77 4.19 8.48
C LEU A 98 -17.57 4.93 7.39
N ALA A 99 -18.22 6.04 7.74
CA ALA A 99 -18.96 6.85 6.79
C ALA A 99 -18.04 7.40 5.69
N LEU A 100 -16.87 7.93 6.05
CA LEU A 100 -15.89 8.42 5.08
C LEU A 100 -15.39 7.30 4.14
N TRP A 101 -15.20 6.09 4.67
CA TRP A 101 -14.79 4.93 3.86
C TRP A 101 -15.87 4.48 2.86
N PHE A 102 -17.10 4.27 3.31
CA PHE A 102 -18.19 3.77 2.45
C PHE A 102 -18.81 4.87 1.57
N CYS A 103 -19.02 6.08 2.09
CA CYS A 103 -19.70 7.16 1.36
C CYS A 103 -18.77 7.92 0.40
N ILE A 104 -17.46 7.98 0.67
CA ILE A 104 -16.54 8.80 -0.13
C ILE A 104 -15.44 7.95 -0.77
N SER A 105 -14.66 7.22 0.02
CA SER A 105 -13.50 6.50 -0.51
C SER A 105 -13.89 5.39 -1.50
N THR A 106 -14.90 4.59 -1.17
CA THR A 106 -15.39 3.50 -2.03
C THR A 106 -15.89 4.01 -3.39
N PRO A 107 -16.82 4.99 -3.49
CA PRO A 107 -17.24 5.49 -4.81
C PRO A 107 -16.10 6.11 -5.60
N TRP A 108 -15.12 6.76 -4.95
CA TRP A 108 -13.93 7.30 -5.61
C TRP A 108 -13.11 6.20 -6.32
N VAL A 109 -12.93 5.06 -5.66
CA VAL A 109 -12.26 3.88 -6.23
C VAL A 109 -13.07 3.30 -7.39
N PHE A 110 -14.40 3.23 -7.27
CA PHE A 110 -15.28 2.75 -8.35
C PHE A 110 -15.21 3.64 -9.60
N ILE A 111 -15.19 4.97 -9.42
CA ILE A 111 -15.01 5.93 -10.53
C ILE A 111 -13.66 5.70 -11.22
N GLY A 112 -12.58 5.58 -10.44
CA GLY A 112 -11.25 5.27 -10.97
C GLY A 112 -11.20 3.96 -11.76
N ALA A 113 -11.79 2.90 -11.20
CA ALA A 113 -11.85 1.59 -11.82
C ALA A 113 -12.66 1.58 -13.12
N TYR A 114 -13.80 2.29 -13.15
CA TYR A 114 -14.61 2.44 -14.36
C TYR A 114 -13.82 3.15 -15.48
N LEU A 115 -13.13 4.25 -15.16
CA LEU A 115 -12.26 4.97 -16.10
C LEU A 115 -11.10 4.09 -16.61
N GLY A 116 -10.52 3.29 -15.72
CA GLY A 116 -9.43 2.36 -16.05
C GLY A 116 -9.89 1.26 -17.00
N PHE A 117 -11.07 0.70 -16.76
CA PHE A 117 -11.61 -0.39 -17.56
C PHE A 117 -12.10 0.06 -18.95
N LYS A 118 -12.55 1.32 -19.09
CA LYS A 118 -12.96 1.90 -20.38
C LYS A 118 -11.79 2.09 -21.34
N ARG A 119 -10.56 2.28 -20.84
CA ARG A 119 -9.36 2.41 -21.68
C ARG A 119 -9.00 1.09 -22.36
N SER A 120 -8.37 1.18 -23.54
CA SER A 120 -7.88 0.01 -24.28
C SER A 120 -6.84 -0.77 -23.49
N VAL A 121 -6.75 -2.07 -23.76
CA VAL A 121 -5.72 -2.95 -23.19
C VAL A 121 -4.36 -2.47 -23.68
N TYR A 122 -3.37 -2.45 -22.78
CA TYR A 122 -2.00 -2.17 -23.16
C TYR A 122 -1.50 -3.28 -24.08
N LYS A 123 -0.98 -2.92 -25.24
CA LYS A 123 -0.41 -3.88 -26.19
C LYS A 123 0.99 -4.22 -25.72
N ASN A 124 1.23 -5.50 -25.43
CA ASN A 124 2.57 -5.95 -25.07
C ASN A 124 3.54 -5.67 -26.23
N PRO A 125 4.78 -5.23 -25.92
CA PRO A 125 5.75 -4.84 -26.93
C PRO A 125 6.29 -6.03 -27.74
N VAL A 126 6.02 -7.27 -27.32
CA VAL A 126 6.51 -8.50 -27.94
C VAL A 126 5.31 -9.39 -28.28
N PRO A 127 5.29 -10.05 -29.47
CA PRO A 127 4.29 -11.05 -29.78
C PRO A 127 4.31 -12.17 -28.73
N ILE A 128 3.14 -12.46 -28.17
CA ILE A 128 2.96 -13.56 -27.21
C ILE A 128 2.69 -14.87 -27.97
N ASN A 129 3.24 -15.97 -27.47
CA ASN A 129 2.88 -17.30 -27.98
C ASN A 129 1.42 -17.60 -27.64
N GLN A 130 0.63 -18.08 -28.60
CA GLN A 130 -0.80 -18.37 -28.38
C GLN A 130 -1.03 -19.64 -27.55
N ILE A 131 -0.03 -20.52 -27.49
CA ILE A 131 -0.08 -21.75 -26.70
C ILE A 131 0.61 -21.47 -25.35
N PRO A 132 -0.09 -21.59 -24.21
CA PRO A 132 0.53 -21.44 -22.90
C PRO A 132 1.57 -22.55 -22.70
N ARG A 133 2.83 -22.18 -22.46
CA ARG A 133 3.90 -23.13 -22.15
C ARG A 133 3.60 -23.80 -20.80
N GLN A 134 3.91 -25.08 -20.67
CA GLN A 134 3.88 -25.75 -19.37
C GLN A 134 4.96 -25.15 -18.46
N ILE A 135 4.60 -24.83 -17.22
CA ILE A 135 5.50 -24.25 -16.22
C ILE A 135 6.35 -25.41 -15.65
N PRO A 136 7.69 -25.36 -15.76
CA PRO A 136 8.55 -26.41 -15.20
C PRO A 136 8.47 -26.44 -13.67
N GLU A 137 8.89 -27.55 -13.06
CA GLU A 137 8.98 -27.61 -11.60
C GLU A 137 10.05 -26.65 -11.09
N GLN A 138 9.64 -25.62 -10.34
CA GLN A 138 10.56 -24.60 -9.85
C GLN A 138 11.47 -25.16 -8.74
N PRO A 139 12.78 -24.86 -8.79
CA PRO A 139 13.71 -25.26 -7.74
C PRO A 139 13.34 -24.60 -6.40
N PHE A 140 13.80 -25.19 -5.29
CA PHE A 140 13.41 -24.75 -3.94
C PHE A 140 13.59 -23.24 -3.70
N HIS A 141 14.67 -22.64 -4.22
CA HIS A 141 14.99 -21.22 -4.09
C HIS A 141 14.05 -20.27 -4.85
N THR A 142 13.38 -20.76 -5.88
CA THR A 142 12.43 -19.99 -6.71
C THR A 142 10.99 -20.11 -6.20
N LYS A 143 10.72 -21.04 -5.26
CA LYS A 143 9.39 -21.18 -4.65
C LYS A 143 8.91 -19.84 -4.10
N THR A 144 7.65 -19.52 -4.37
CA THR A 144 7.02 -18.21 -4.10
C THR A 144 7.27 -17.70 -2.69
N LEU A 145 7.11 -18.54 -1.66
CA LEU A 145 7.32 -18.14 -0.27
C LEU A 145 8.77 -17.78 0.04
N LEU A 146 9.72 -18.61 -0.41
CA LEU A 146 11.14 -18.36 -0.16
C LEU A 146 11.61 -17.13 -0.94
N SER A 147 11.16 -17.00 -2.18
CA SER A 147 11.42 -15.86 -3.05
C SER A 147 10.88 -14.54 -2.47
N MET A 148 9.69 -14.55 -1.84
CA MET A 148 9.14 -13.39 -1.14
C MET A 148 9.97 -13.00 0.09
N LEU A 149 10.46 -13.97 0.86
CA LEU A 149 11.29 -13.72 2.04
C LEU A 149 12.66 -13.16 1.65
N THR A 150 13.33 -13.77 0.67
CA THR A 150 14.66 -13.33 0.25
C THR A 150 14.65 -11.95 -0.40
N SER A 151 13.63 -11.64 -1.22
CA SER A 151 13.48 -10.31 -1.82
C SER A 151 13.14 -9.22 -0.80
N GLY A 152 12.49 -9.59 0.31
CA GLY A 152 12.06 -8.64 1.35
C GLY A 152 13.15 -8.19 2.31
N ILE A 153 14.24 -8.95 2.46
CA ILE A 153 15.32 -8.65 3.42
C ILE A 153 16.03 -7.32 3.10
N LEU A 154 16.34 -7.09 1.82
CA LEU A 154 17.00 -5.85 1.37
C LEU A 154 16.17 -4.59 1.64
N PRO A 155 14.91 -4.47 1.16
CA PRO A 155 14.09 -3.30 1.44
C PRO A 155 13.77 -3.15 2.93
N PHE A 156 13.65 -4.25 3.70
CA PHE A 156 13.53 -4.19 5.15
C PHE A 156 14.77 -3.55 5.79
N GLY A 157 15.98 -3.97 5.39
CA GLY A 157 17.23 -3.38 5.85
C GLY A 157 17.33 -1.87 5.57
N CYS A 158 16.86 -1.43 4.39
CA CYS A 158 16.87 -0.01 4.02
C CYS A 158 16.03 0.87 4.97
N ILE A 159 14.88 0.39 5.44
CA ILE A 159 13.97 1.17 6.29
C ILE A 159 14.14 0.89 7.79
N PHE A 160 14.86 -0.18 8.15
CA PHE A 160 14.98 -0.69 9.53
C PHE A 160 15.45 0.36 10.53
N THR A 161 16.47 1.15 10.18
CA THR A 161 17.02 2.19 11.05
C THR A 161 15.97 3.26 11.37
N GLN A 162 15.17 3.65 10.38
CA GLN A 162 14.10 4.63 10.58
C GLN A 162 12.95 4.10 11.42
N LEU A 163 12.54 2.85 11.19
CA LEU A 163 11.52 2.20 12.02
C LEU A 163 11.96 2.18 13.49
N SER A 164 13.23 1.86 13.74
CA SER A 164 13.79 1.86 15.10
C SER A 164 13.75 3.24 15.75
N PHE A 165 14.09 4.31 15.02
CA PHE A 165 13.98 5.67 15.54
C PHE A 165 12.52 6.09 15.81
N ILE A 166 11.59 5.71 14.93
CA ILE A 166 10.16 5.97 15.13
C ILE A 166 9.65 5.24 16.38
N PHE A 167 9.98 3.96 16.55
CA PHE A 167 9.58 3.20 17.73
C PHE A 167 10.16 3.77 19.01
N ASN A 168 11.44 4.18 19.00
CA ASN A 168 12.07 4.82 20.15
C ASN A 168 11.37 6.17 20.48
N SER A 169 11.00 6.95 19.47
CA SER A 169 10.23 8.19 19.66
C SER A 169 8.86 7.95 20.30
N ILE A 170 8.15 6.91 19.84
CA ILE A 170 6.84 6.50 20.39
C ILE A 170 6.99 6.07 21.85
N TRP A 171 8.01 5.25 22.16
CA TRP A 171 8.28 4.79 23.53
C TRP A 171 8.69 5.94 24.46
N ALA A 172 9.44 6.91 23.96
CA ALA A 172 9.84 8.10 24.70
C ALA A 172 8.72 9.17 24.80
N HIS A 173 7.55 8.93 24.20
CA HIS A 173 6.46 9.90 24.07
C HIS A 173 6.90 11.26 23.48
N GLN A 174 7.91 11.24 22.60
CA GLN A 174 8.42 12.44 21.91
C GLN A 174 7.96 12.47 20.45
N TYR A 175 7.89 13.67 19.88
CA TYR A 175 7.61 13.84 18.46
C TYR A 175 8.82 13.45 17.61
N TYR A 176 8.59 12.73 16.51
CA TYR A 176 9.64 12.38 15.57
C TYR A 176 9.98 13.60 14.70
N HIS A 177 11.14 14.22 14.90
CA HIS A 177 11.51 15.47 14.23
C HIS A 177 12.20 15.26 12.86
N TYR A 178 12.67 14.05 12.56
CA TYR A 178 13.53 13.78 11.39
C TYR A 178 12.76 13.43 10.10
N PHE A 179 11.65 14.12 9.80
CA PHE A 179 10.81 13.84 8.62
C PHE A 179 11.55 13.96 7.28
N GLY A 180 12.50 14.90 7.16
CA GLY A 180 13.31 15.07 5.94
C GLY A 180 14.21 13.86 5.66
N PHE A 181 14.85 13.33 6.70
CA PHE A 181 15.68 12.13 6.59
C PHE A 181 14.82 10.88 6.30
N LEU A 182 13.63 10.79 6.92
CA LEU A 182 12.66 9.76 6.62
C LEU A 182 12.23 9.75 5.16
N LEU A 183 12.02 10.93 4.55
CA LEU A 183 11.68 11.05 3.13
C LEU A 183 12.80 10.50 2.23
N VAL A 184 14.06 10.86 2.50
CA VAL A 184 15.21 10.36 1.72
C VAL A 184 15.31 8.84 1.80
N VAL A 185 15.21 8.27 3.00
CA VAL A 185 15.23 6.82 3.18
C VAL A 185 14.02 6.15 2.51
N TYR A 186 12.85 6.79 2.55
CA TYR A 186 11.66 6.29 1.86
C TYR A 186 11.83 6.26 0.32
N ILE A 187 12.53 7.23 -0.27
CA ILE A 187 12.89 7.22 -1.69
C ILE A 187 13.85 6.07 -1.99
N ILE A 188 14.92 5.92 -1.20
CA ILE A 188 15.87 4.80 -1.35
C ILE A 188 15.12 3.46 -1.25
N PHE A 189 14.21 3.33 -0.29
CA PHE A 189 13.36 2.16 -0.14
C PHE A 189 12.53 1.85 -1.38
N ILE A 190 11.92 2.85 -2.03
CA ILE A 190 11.18 2.65 -3.29
C ILE A 190 12.11 2.13 -4.40
N ILE A 191 13.30 2.71 -4.52
CA ILE A 191 14.30 2.30 -5.52
C ILE A 191 14.71 0.85 -5.25
N THR A 192 15.08 0.50 -4.02
CA THR A 192 15.46 -0.87 -3.65
C THR A 192 14.31 -1.86 -3.85
N CYS A 193 13.05 -1.48 -3.56
CA CYS A 193 11.90 -2.33 -3.86
C CYS A 193 11.77 -2.57 -5.38
N SER A 194 11.97 -1.54 -6.19
CA SER A 194 11.90 -1.69 -7.65
C SER A 194 13.04 -2.57 -8.20
N GLU A 195 14.26 -2.37 -7.72
CA GLU A 195 15.44 -3.14 -8.12
C GLU A 195 15.33 -4.61 -7.72
N THR A 196 14.95 -4.90 -6.47
CA THR A 196 14.74 -6.27 -6.00
C THR A 196 13.63 -6.98 -6.77
N THR A 197 12.55 -6.28 -7.11
CA THR A 197 11.47 -6.84 -7.94
C THR A 197 11.96 -7.18 -9.34
N ILE A 198 12.70 -6.28 -10.01
CA ILE A 198 13.23 -6.52 -11.36
C ILE A 198 14.22 -7.69 -11.36
N SER A 199 15.15 -7.72 -10.41
CA SER A 199 16.13 -8.80 -10.26
C SER A 199 15.45 -10.14 -9.99
N LEU A 200 14.43 -10.16 -9.12
CA LEU A 200 13.66 -11.37 -8.85
C LEU A 200 12.94 -11.87 -10.11
N CYS A 201 12.25 -10.98 -10.83
CA CYS A 201 11.60 -11.33 -12.09
C CYS A 201 12.61 -11.89 -13.11
N TYR A 202 13.80 -11.30 -13.20
CA TYR A 202 14.86 -11.80 -14.07
C TYR A 202 15.30 -13.22 -13.69
N PHE A 203 15.56 -13.48 -12.41
CA PHE A 203 15.95 -14.82 -11.96
C PHE A 203 14.85 -15.86 -12.19
N HIS A 204 13.59 -15.52 -11.96
CA HIS A 204 12.45 -16.41 -12.28
C HIS A 204 12.39 -16.75 -13.77
N LEU A 205 12.57 -15.76 -14.65
CA LEU A 205 12.59 -15.99 -16.10
C LEU A 205 13.78 -16.85 -16.53
N CYS A 206 14.98 -16.63 -15.99
CA CYS A 206 16.15 -17.46 -16.30
C CYS A 206 15.98 -18.92 -15.85
N THR A 207 15.32 -19.15 -14.71
CA THR A 207 15.02 -20.52 -14.26
C THR A 207 14.00 -21.22 -15.16
N ASP A 208 13.09 -20.47 -15.79
CA ASP A 208 12.08 -21.02 -16.71
C ASP A 208 12.66 -21.29 -18.12
N GLU A 209 13.75 -20.62 -18.51
CA GLU A 209 14.46 -20.88 -19.78
C GLU A 209 15.50 -22.00 -19.68
N GLY A 210 16.07 -22.22 -18.48
CA GLY A 210 17.08 -23.25 -18.24
C GLY A 210 16.55 -24.68 -18.05
N ALA A 211 15.23 -24.87 -18.08
CA ALA A 211 14.52 -26.15 -17.94
C ALA A 211 13.74 -26.52 -19.22
#